data_AF-A0A955RN49-F1
#
_entry.id   AF-A0A955RN49-F1
#
_cell.length_a   1.000
_cell.length_b   1.000
_cell.length_c   1.000
_cell.angle_alpha   90.00
_cell.angle_beta   90.00
_cell.angle_gamma   90.00
#
_symmetry.space_group_name_H-M   'P 1'
#
loop_
_entity.id
_entity.type
_entity.pdbx_description
1 polymer ?
#
loop_
_entity_poly.entity_id
_entity_poly.type
_entity_poly.pdbx_seq_one_letter_code
_entity_poly.pdbx_strand_id
1 'polypeptide(L)'
;MNKKIIKTVFARTILTLVIAYIFLNLAQAIQKNYVINESLVKMNDQITELKKQVAFLETQLVYYDSHAYQELEAKRRLGLRRPGETVVLVPHNRDPEKKITELPEVVIEEDVKQADQLDLFDQASSNANSWFNWFVKRPDQPVVQ
;
A
#
# COMPACT_ATOMS: atom_id res chain seq x y z
N MET A 1 -40.35 -54.60 -19.84
CA MET A 1 -39.60 -53.33 -20.07
C MET A 1 -38.63 -53.53 -21.24
N ASN A 2 -38.65 -52.64 -22.24
CA ASN A 2 -37.93 -52.87 -23.50
C ASN A 2 -36.43 -52.57 -23.33
N LYS A 3 -35.56 -53.59 -23.48
CA LYS A 3 -34.11 -53.48 -23.21
C LYS A 3 -33.43 -52.34 -24.00
N LYS A 4 -33.97 -51.99 -25.18
CA LYS A 4 -33.49 -50.89 -26.01
C LYS A 4 -33.70 -49.52 -25.35
N ILE A 5 -34.87 -49.32 -24.72
CA ILE A 5 -35.23 -48.05 -24.06
C ILE A 5 -34.32 -47.82 -22.84
N ILE A 6 -34.06 -48.88 -22.05
CA ILE A 6 -33.17 -48.81 -20.88
C ILE A 6 -31.76 -48.38 -21.30
N LYS A 7 -31.22 -48.96 -22.38
CA LYS A 7 -29.89 -48.62 -22.90
C LYS A 7 -29.82 -47.15 -23.37
N THR A 8 -30.84 -46.66 -24.06
CA THR A 8 -30.86 -45.26 -24.53
C THR A 8 -31.00 -44.26 -23.39
N VAL A 9 -31.80 -44.57 -22.37
CA VAL A 9 -31.94 -43.70 -21.20
C VAL A 9 -30.64 -43.66 -20.41
N PHE A 10 -30.01 -44.81 -20.19
CA PHE A 10 -28.72 -44.91 -19.51
C PHE A 10 -27.60 -44.15 -20.24
N ALA A 11 -27.53 -44.27 -21.57
CA ALA A 11 -26.57 -43.52 -22.38
C ALA A 11 -26.77 -42.00 -22.26
N ARG A 12 -28.04 -41.53 -22.27
CA ARG A 12 -28.35 -40.10 -22.10
C ARG A 12 -27.99 -39.60 -20.71
N THR A 13 -28.24 -40.38 -19.66
CA THR A 13 -27.87 -39.99 -18.29
C THR A 13 -26.35 -39.87 -18.12
N ILE A 14 -25.58 -40.80 -18.69
CA ILE A 14 -24.12 -40.71 -18.68
C ILE A 14 -23.65 -39.46 -19.43
N LEU A 15 -24.22 -39.19 -20.61
CA LEU A 15 -23.86 -38.01 -21.39
C LEU A 15 -24.11 -36.71 -20.59
N THR A 16 -25.26 -36.60 -19.92
CA THR A 16 -25.56 -35.45 -19.06
C THR A 16 -24.56 -35.31 -17.91
N LEU A 17 -24.17 -36.42 -17.27
CA LEU A 17 -23.17 -36.41 -16.20
C LEU A 17 -21.80 -35.95 -16.68
N VAL A 18 -21.36 -36.42 -17.86
CA VAL A 18 -20.09 -36.00 -18.47
C VAL A 18 -20.11 -34.50 -18.77
N ILE A 19 -21.21 -33.99 -19.33
CA ILE A 19 -21.36 -32.57 -19.61
C ILE A 19 -21.31 -31.76 -18.31
N ALA A 20 -22.03 -32.17 -17.27
CA ALA A 20 -22.00 -31.51 -15.96
C ALA A 20 -20.59 -31.49 -15.36
N TYR A 21 -19.85 -32.59 -15.46
CA TYR A 21 -18.46 -32.66 -14.99
C TYR A 21 -17.53 -31.70 -15.73
N ILE A 22 -17.69 -31.55 -17.04
CA ILE A 22 -16.91 -30.58 -17.84
C ILE A 22 -17.19 -29.15 -17.36
N PHE A 23 -18.47 -28.79 -17.15
CA PHE A 23 -18.83 -27.46 -16.66
C PHE A 23 -18.24 -27.16 -15.28
N LEU A 24 -18.22 -28.14 -14.37
CA LEU A 24 -17.59 -27.98 -13.05
C LEU A 24 -16.09 -27.70 -13.15
N ASN A 25 -15.38 -28.45 -14.01
CA ASN A 25 -13.95 -28.21 -14.24
C ASN A 25 -13.69 -26.84 -14.89
N LEU A 26 -14.53 -26.44 -15.84
CA LEU A 26 -14.40 -25.15 -16.49
C LEU A 26 -14.61 -23.99 -15.50
N ALA A 27 -15.59 -24.09 -14.61
CA ALA A 27 -15.82 -23.09 -13.56
C ALA A 27 -14.60 -22.96 -12.63
N GLN A 28 -14.00 -24.08 -12.20
CA GLN A 28 -12.78 -24.07 -11.38
C GLN A 28 -11.59 -23.45 -12.14
N ALA A 29 -11.44 -23.77 -13.43
CA ALA A 29 -10.37 -23.23 -14.25
C ALA A 29 -10.50 -21.70 -14.41
N ILE A 30 -11.71 -21.19 -14.62
CA ILE A 30 -11.99 -19.74 -14.71
C ILE A 30 -11.63 -19.06 -13.39
N GLN A 31 -12.08 -19.59 -12.25
CA GLN A 31 -11.76 -19.02 -10.94
C GLN A 31 -10.25 -18.98 -10.69
N LYS A 32 -9.54 -20.08 -10.99
CA LYS A 32 -8.08 -20.15 -10.84
C LYS A 32 -7.38 -19.12 -11.74
N ASN A 33 -7.83 -18.99 -12.99
CA ASN A 33 -7.26 -18.05 -13.94
C ASN A 33 -7.47 -16.60 -13.47
N TYR A 34 -8.64 -16.27 -12.92
CA TYR A 34 -8.92 -14.95 -12.37
C TYR A 34 -7.96 -14.58 -11.24
N VAL A 35 -7.77 -15.48 -10.26
CA VAL A 35 -6.86 -15.26 -9.13
C VAL A 35 -5.41 -15.10 -9.59
N ILE A 36 -4.99 -15.91 -10.57
CA ILE A 36 -3.64 -15.82 -11.16
C ILE A 36 -3.47 -14.46 -11.84
N ASN A 37 -4.43 -14.01 -12.65
CA ASN A 37 -4.33 -12.71 -13.33
C ASN A 37 -4.29 -11.55 -12.34
N GLU A 38 -5.10 -11.61 -11.27
CA GLU A 38 -5.06 -10.58 -10.22
C GLU A 38 -3.68 -10.54 -9.53
N SER A 39 -3.09 -11.72 -9.26
CA SER A 39 -1.75 -11.79 -8.68
C SER A 39 -0.67 -11.24 -9.61
N LEU A 40 -0.78 -11.50 -10.92
CA LEU A 40 0.13 -10.95 -11.93
C LEU A 40 0.02 -9.42 -12.04
N VAL A 41 -1.20 -8.88 -11.99
CA VAL A 41 -1.41 -7.42 -11.98
C VAL A 41 -0.76 -6.81 -10.75
N LYS A 42 -1.02 -7.35 -9.55
CA LYS A 42 -0.40 -6.85 -8.31
C LYS A 42 1.12 -6.92 -8.33
N MET A 43 1.69 -8.01 -8.83
CA MET A 43 3.16 -8.14 -8.96
C MET A 43 3.73 -7.12 -9.96
N ASN A 44 3.07 -6.89 -11.09
CA ASN A 44 3.50 -5.89 -12.06
C ASN A 44 3.41 -4.45 -11.51
N ASP A 45 2.37 -4.16 -10.74
CA ASP A 45 2.22 -2.86 -10.08
C ASP A 45 3.35 -2.65 -9.05
N GLN A 46 3.67 -3.67 -8.26
CA GLN A 46 4.80 -3.63 -7.32
C GLN A 46 6.14 -3.42 -8.03
N ILE A 47 6.38 -4.12 -9.13
CA ILE A 47 7.61 -3.93 -9.94
C ILE A 47 7.68 -2.49 -10.46
N THR A 48 6.57 -1.96 -10.95
CA THR A 48 6.49 -0.60 -11.49
C THR A 48 6.77 0.44 -10.41
N GLU A 49 6.20 0.25 -9.22
CA GLU A 49 6.41 1.12 -8.08
C GLU A 49 7.86 1.09 -7.59
N LEU A 50 8.45 -0.11 -7.45
CA LEU A 50 9.85 -0.26 -7.09
C LEU A 50 10.79 0.42 -8.11
N LYS A 51 10.50 0.31 -9.41
CA LYS A 51 11.28 1.00 -10.45
C LYS A 51 11.22 2.52 -10.30
N LYS A 52 10.05 3.07 -9.98
CA LYS A 52 9.90 4.52 -9.71
C LYS A 52 10.71 4.94 -8.49
N GLN A 53 10.68 4.15 -7.42
CA GLN A 53 11.46 4.42 -6.22
C GLN A 53 12.95 4.42 -6.51
N VAL A 54 13.45 3.42 -7.24
CA VAL A 54 14.85 3.37 -7.67
C VAL A 54 15.22 4.63 -8.46
N ALA A 55 14.45 4.99 -9.49
CA ALA A 55 14.73 6.18 -10.30
C ALA A 55 14.71 7.48 -9.47
N PHE A 56 13.78 7.57 -8.50
CA PHE A 56 13.72 8.70 -7.57
C PHE A 56 14.96 8.77 -6.67
N LEU A 57 15.37 7.64 -6.08
CA LEU A 57 16.56 7.55 -5.24
C LEU A 57 17.83 7.89 -6.03
N GLU A 58 17.96 7.39 -7.27
CA GLU A 58 19.06 7.73 -8.16
C GLU A 58 19.13 9.23 -8.44
N THR A 59 17.98 9.86 -8.68
CA THR A 59 17.89 11.31 -8.88
C THR A 59 18.32 12.09 -7.62
N GLN A 60 17.90 11.63 -6.44
CA GLN A 60 18.33 12.23 -5.17
C GLN A 60 19.83 12.07 -4.95
N LEU A 61 20.38 10.90 -5.27
CA LEU A 61 21.81 10.64 -5.15
C LEU A 61 22.61 11.62 -6.01
N VAL A 62 22.22 11.81 -7.27
CA VAL A 62 22.86 12.78 -8.18
C VAL A 62 22.75 14.21 -7.64
N TYR A 63 21.60 14.59 -7.08
CA TYR A 63 21.42 15.91 -6.47
C TYR A 63 22.37 16.13 -5.29
N TYR A 64 22.50 15.15 -4.41
CA TYR A 64 23.39 15.23 -3.24
C TYR A 64 24.87 15.12 -3.60
N ASP A 65 25.21 14.42 -4.68
CA ASP A 65 26.58 14.33 -5.18
C ASP A 65 27.02 15.62 -5.89
N SER A 66 26.08 16.47 -6.31
CA SER A 66 26.39 17.71 -6.99
C SER A 66 27.26 18.66 -6.14
N HIS A 67 28.29 19.25 -6.76
CA HIS A 67 29.15 20.25 -6.10
C HIS A 67 28.37 21.42 -5.50
N ALA A 68 27.27 21.83 -6.16
CA ALA A 68 26.42 22.91 -5.66
C ALA A 68 25.78 22.56 -4.31
N TYR A 69 25.29 21.31 -4.16
CA TYR A 69 24.73 20.84 -2.89
C TYR A 69 25.80 20.71 -1.81
N GLN A 70 26.95 20.10 -2.13
CA GLN A 70 28.07 19.97 -1.21
C GLN A 70 28.55 21.33 -0.70
N GLU A 71 28.59 22.32 -1.59
CA GLU A 71 29.00 23.67 -1.23
C GLU A 71 27.95 24.39 -0.39
N LEU A 72 26.65 24.28 -0.71
CA LEU A 72 25.56 24.79 0.12
C LEU A 72 25.59 24.19 1.53
N GLU A 73 25.83 22.89 1.65
CA GLU A 73 26.00 22.22 2.94
C GLU A 73 27.28 22.68 3.65
N ALA A 74 28.40 22.87 2.94
CA ALA A 74 29.63 23.39 3.52
C ALA A 74 29.45 24.82 4.05
N LYS A 75 28.75 25.69 3.31
CA LYS A 75 28.37 27.04 3.75
C LYS A 75 27.50 26.99 5.00
N ARG A 76 26.47 26.13 5.03
CA ARG A 76 25.57 25.98 6.18
C ARG A 76 26.28 25.43 7.42
N ARG A 77 27.10 24.39 7.28
CA ARG A 77 27.68 23.67 8.42
C ARG A 77 28.98 24.29 8.93
N LEU A 78 29.83 24.77 8.03
CA LEU A 78 31.16 25.26 8.37
C LEU A 78 31.25 26.79 8.34
N GLY A 79 30.14 27.48 8.01
CA GLY A 79 30.14 28.94 7.85
C GLY A 79 31.11 29.42 6.76
N LEU A 80 31.50 28.52 5.85
CA LEU A 80 32.44 28.81 4.78
C LEU A 80 31.79 29.77 3.79
N ARG A 81 32.61 30.63 3.19
CA ARG A 81 32.20 31.65 2.21
C ARG A 81 33.25 31.72 1.13
N ARG A 82 32.83 31.90 -0.12
CA ARG A 82 33.80 32.09 -1.20
C ARG A 82 34.49 33.45 -1.03
N PRO A 83 35.77 33.58 -1.43
CA PRO A 83 36.43 34.88 -1.48
C PRO A 83 35.66 35.82 -2.42
N GLY A 84 35.17 36.94 -1.88
CA GLY A 84 34.34 37.93 -2.59
C GLY A 84 32.83 37.87 -2.30
N GLU A 85 32.35 36.95 -1.46
CA GLU A 85 30.94 36.81 -1.09
C GLU A 85 30.57 37.70 0.11
N THR A 86 29.57 38.58 -0.04
CA THR A 86 29.05 39.44 1.05
C THR A 86 27.98 38.70 1.85
N VAL A 87 28.29 38.36 3.09
CA VAL A 87 27.33 37.71 4.01
C VAL A 87 26.52 38.79 4.73
N VAL A 88 25.22 38.83 4.49
CA VAL A 88 24.29 39.68 5.24
C VAL A 88 23.77 38.89 6.43
N LEU A 89 24.27 39.21 7.62
CA LEU A 89 23.71 38.71 8.88
C LEU A 89 22.38 39.42 9.10
N VAL A 90 21.27 38.74 8.83
CA VAL A 90 19.95 39.24 9.20
C VAL A 90 19.80 39.02 10.71
N PRO A 91 19.77 40.08 11.54
CA PRO A 91 19.47 39.92 12.95
C PRO A 91 18.08 39.28 13.04
N HIS A 92 17.96 38.21 13.83
CA HIS A 92 16.68 37.66 14.24
C HIS A 92 16.04 38.70 15.16
N ASN A 93 15.46 39.76 14.59
CA ASN A 93 14.51 40.59 15.30
C ASN A 93 13.32 39.68 15.59
N ARG A 94 13.30 39.14 16.81
CA ARG A 94 12.05 38.83 17.48
C ARG A 94 11.37 40.18 17.70
N ASP A 95 10.64 40.64 16.70
CA ASP A 95 9.66 41.70 16.90
C ASP A 95 8.27 41.04 16.84
N PRO A 96 7.62 40.80 17.99
CA PRO A 96 6.22 40.46 18.00
C PRO A 96 5.45 41.70 17.55
N GLU A 97 4.41 41.51 16.73
CA GLU A 97 3.51 42.57 16.21
C GLU A 97 3.94 43.24 14.91
N LYS A 98 3.64 42.58 13.78
CA LYS A 98 2.94 43.31 12.71
C LYS A 98 2.00 42.43 11.88
N LYS A 99 0.71 42.59 12.21
CA LYS A 99 -0.48 42.48 11.36
C LYS A 99 -0.78 41.13 10.70
N ILE A 100 -1.51 40.34 11.49
CA ILE A 100 -2.60 39.48 11.05
C ILE A 100 -3.43 40.26 10.01
N THR A 101 -3.45 39.79 8.77
CA THR A 101 -4.51 40.08 7.81
C THR A 101 -5.48 38.91 7.89
N GLU A 102 -6.74 39.25 8.13
CA GLU A 102 -7.87 38.41 8.48
C GLU A 102 -7.99 37.12 7.64
N LEU A 103 -7.81 35.97 8.31
CA LEU A 103 -8.44 34.71 7.94
C LEU A 103 -9.64 34.54 8.89
N PRO A 104 -10.79 34.03 8.42
CA PRO A 104 -12.06 34.09 9.15
C PRO A 104 -11.96 33.43 10.53
N GLU A 105 -12.51 34.12 11.51
CA GLU A 105 -12.64 33.72 12.90
C GLU A 105 -13.35 32.36 13.00
N VAL A 106 -12.60 31.30 13.30
CA VAL A 106 -13.18 30.04 13.74
C VAL A 106 -13.65 30.26 15.18
N VAL A 107 -14.93 30.58 15.30
CA VAL A 107 -15.67 30.54 16.55
C VAL A 107 -15.61 29.11 17.08
N ILE A 108 -14.92 28.90 18.21
CA ILE A 108 -15.01 27.66 18.97
C ILE A 108 -16.29 27.77 19.80
N GLU A 109 -17.42 27.39 19.21
CA GLU A 109 -18.61 27.05 19.97
C GLU A 109 -18.39 25.71 20.68
N GLU A 110 -18.72 25.69 21.98
CA GLU A 110 -18.84 24.48 22.78
C GLU A 110 -19.86 23.53 22.17
N ASP A 111 -19.42 22.52 21.41
CA ASP A 111 -20.17 21.27 21.22
C ASP A 111 -19.33 20.07 21.65
N VAL A 112 -19.28 19.91 22.96
CA VAL A 112 -18.98 18.64 23.61
C VAL A 112 -20.17 17.70 23.39
N LYS A 113 -20.21 17.00 22.25
CA LYS A 113 -21.02 15.78 22.03
C LYS A 113 -20.76 15.12 20.67
N GLN A 114 -19.60 14.47 20.56
CA GLN A 114 -19.35 13.39 19.61
C GLN A 114 -18.10 12.61 20.03
N ALA A 115 -18.08 12.17 21.29
CA ALA A 115 -17.20 11.12 21.77
C ALA A 115 -17.98 9.78 21.75
N ASP A 116 -18.61 9.48 20.63
CA ASP A 116 -19.45 8.28 20.45
C ASP A 116 -19.27 7.72 19.04
N GLN A 117 -18.01 7.52 18.63
CA GLN A 117 -17.65 6.54 17.60
C GLN A 117 -16.14 6.28 17.63
N LEU A 118 -15.66 5.69 18.74
CA LEU A 118 -14.39 4.99 18.76
C LEU A 118 -14.65 3.53 19.12
N ASP A 119 -15.23 2.80 18.16
CA ASP A 119 -15.36 1.34 18.16
C ASP A 119 -13.97 0.67 18.00
N LEU A 120 -13.01 1.01 18.85
CA LEU A 120 -11.65 0.48 18.79
C LEU A 120 -11.40 -0.71 19.75
N PHE A 121 -12.38 -1.11 20.57
CA PHE A 121 -12.15 -2.18 21.57
C PHE A 121 -13.36 -3.09 21.86
N ASP A 122 -14.21 -3.42 20.88
CA ASP A 122 -15.18 -4.51 21.09
C ASP A 122 -15.26 -5.51 19.94
N GLN A 123 -14.13 -6.13 19.65
CA GLN A 123 -14.18 -7.50 19.15
C GLN A 123 -13.07 -8.32 19.78
N ALA A 124 -13.35 -8.77 21.01
CA ALA A 124 -12.66 -9.85 21.69
C ALA A 124 -12.84 -11.19 20.93
N SER A 125 -12.29 -11.29 19.72
CA SER A 125 -12.00 -12.59 19.12
C SER A 125 -10.86 -13.20 19.94
N SER A 126 -11.13 -14.35 20.54
CA SER A 126 -10.21 -15.12 21.36
C SER A 126 -8.75 -14.96 20.93
N ASN A 127 -7.94 -14.35 21.82
CA ASN A 127 -6.50 -14.18 21.59
C ASN A 127 -5.84 -15.49 21.15
N ALA A 128 -6.33 -16.66 21.59
CA ALA A 128 -5.84 -17.95 21.13
C ALA A 128 -5.86 -18.15 19.60
N ASN A 129 -6.92 -17.73 18.90
CA ASN A 129 -6.99 -17.86 17.44
C ASN A 129 -6.05 -16.88 16.72
N SER A 130 -5.90 -15.67 17.27
CA SER A 130 -4.94 -14.68 16.77
C SER A 130 -3.49 -15.16 16.93
N TRP A 131 -3.17 -15.79 18.06
CA TRP A 131 -1.87 -16.41 18.31
C TRP A 131 -1.64 -17.64 17.43
N PHE A 132 -2.64 -18.51 17.25
CA PHE A 132 -2.53 -19.69 16.40
C PHE A 132 -2.31 -19.33 14.91
N ASN A 133 -3.02 -18.31 14.42
CA ASN A 133 -2.82 -17.81 13.05
C ASN A 133 -1.42 -17.22 12.84
N TRP A 134 -0.85 -16.54 13.85
CA TRP A 134 0.51 -16.00 13.77
C TRP A 134 1.58 -17.09 13.81
N PHE A 135 1.37 -18.17 14.59
CA PHE A 135 2.35 -19.24 14.78
C PHE A 135 2.30 -20.37 13.74
N VAL A 136 1.11 -20.77 13.27
CA VAL A 136 0.94 -21.99 12.46
C VAL A 136 0.84 -21.68 10.97
N LYS A 137 0.36 -20.49 10.59
CA LYS A 137 0.18 -20.08 9.19
C LYS A 137 1.38 -19.28 8.67
N ARG A 138 2.60 -19.77 8.86
CA ARG A 138 3.82 -19.23 8.22
C ARG A 138 4.67 -20.29 7.53
N PRO A 139 4.29 -20.72 6.32
CA PRO A 139 5.28 -21.13 5.34
C PRO A 139 5.85 -19.84 4.70
N ASP A 140 7.13 -19.61 4.91
CA ASP A 140 8.00 -18.82 4.02
C ASP A 140 8.05 -17.29 4.25
N GLN A 141 8.79 -16.89 5.28
CA GLN A 141 9.58 -15.66 5.22
C GLN A 141 11.07 -16.08 5.21
N PRO A 142 11.86 -15.80 4.15
CA PRO A 142 13.30 -15.94 4.26
C PRO A 142 13.82 -14.92 5.29
N VAL A 143 14.69 -15.41 6.17
CA VAL A 143 15.44 -14.61 7.15
C VAL A 143 16.18 -13.50 6.41
N VAL A 144 15.83 -12.25 6.67
CA VAL A 144 16.73 -11.12 6.42
C VAL A 144 17.54 -10.94 7.70
N GLN A 145 18.87 -10.87 7.50
CA GLN A 145 19.93 -10.82 8.52
C GLN A 145 19.79 -9.67 9.50
#